data_AF-A0A7S2KJA9-F1
#
_entry.id   AF-A0A7S2KJA9-F1
#
_cell.length_a   1.000
_cell.length_b   1.000
_cell.length_c   1.000
_cell.angle_alpha   90.00
_cell.angle_beta   90.00
_cell.angle_gamma   90.00
#
_symmetry.space_group_name_H-M   'P 1'
#
loop_
_entity.id
_entity.type
_entity.pdbx_description
1 polymer ?
#
loop_
_entity_poly.entity_id
_entity_poly.type
_entity_poly.pdbx_seq_one_letter_code
_entity_poly.pdbx_strand_id
1 'polypeptide(L)'
;MGAWVNMILFQCMFVFTLLLNWRMTWTRLEKFRAQIHLERGVRDWVAVTQEYHALDQFVDELWRYRNFGTAVVAFLAMSFSSMLSGILVGVSCKEVTWEIVYFSWASLHAAFLVTSLFAMASISSRCRSRERNRESIFYMSMQHFGRVPTAHRLDHEIFVKLVQWNPVGVECGPLGRITMHGAAIVFRILIVLLPSAISFASI
;
A
#
# COMPACT_ATOMS: atom_id res chain seq x y z
N MET A 1 31.13 -0.16 -12.56
CA MET A 1 30.35 -1.34 -12.10
C MET A 1 29.99 -1.27 -10.62
N GLY A 2 30.92 -1.00 -9.69
CA GLY A 2 30.64 -0.98 -8.24
C GLY A 2 29.51 -0.04 -7.76
N ALA A 3 29.41 1.17 -8.31
CA ALA A 3 28.37 2.13 -7.92
C ALA A 3 26.94 1.63 -8.25
N TRP A 4 26.76 0.95 -9.39
CA TRP A 4 25.46 0.41 -9.80
C TRP A 4 25.00 -0.71 -8.86
N VAL A 5 25.91 -1.63 -8.52
CA VAL A 5 25.61 -2.72 -7.58
C VAL A 5 25.20 -2.18 -6.22
N ASN A 6 25.94 -1.19 -5.69
CA ASN A 6 25.61 -0.56 -4.42
C ASN A 6 24.23 0.12 -4.44
N MET A 7 23.86 0.76 -5.56
CA MET A 7 22.55 1.40 -5.70
C MET A 7 21.41 0.37 -5.72
N ILE A 8 21.56 -0.74 -6.45
CA ILE A 8 20.58 -1.83 -6.46
C ILE A 8 20.43 -2.43 -5.06
N LEU A 9 21.54 -2.69 -4.38
CA LEU A 9 21.51 -3.24 -3.01
C LEU A 9 20.76 -2.31 -2.05
N PHE A 10 21.01 -1.00 -2.12
CA PHE A 10 20.29 -0.02 -1.31
C PHE A 10 18.79 -0.03 -1.60
N GLN A 11 18.38 -0.10 -2.87
CA GLN A 11 16.97 -0.18 -3.25
C GLN A 11 16.31 -1.47 -2.77
N CYS A 12 17.00 -2.61 -2.89
CA CYS A 12 16.54 -3.89 -2.34
C CYS A 12 16.36 -3.82 -0.82
N MET A 13 17.32 -3.24 -0.10
CA MET A 13 17.21 -3.03 1.34
C MET A 13 16.04 -2.11 1.71
N PHE A 14 15.79 -1.07 0.90
CA PHE A 14 14.66 -0.18 1.10
C PHE A 14 13.33 -0.91 0.91
N VAL A 15 13.17 -1.65 -0.20
CA VAL A 15 11.97 -2.47 -0.47
C VAL A 15 11.77 -3.51 0.64
N PHE A 16 12.83 -4.16 1.09
CA PHE A 16 12.77 -5.10 2.20
C PHE A 16 12.27 -4.43 3.49
N THR A 17 12.79 -3.25 3.84
CA THR A 17 12.33 -2.46 5.00
C THR A 17 10.86 -2.05 4.85
N LEU A 18 10.44 -1.65 3.65
CA LEU A 18 9.04 -1.34 3.34
C LEU A 18 8.15 -2.57 3.55
N LEU A 19 8.58 -3.75 3.09
CA LEU A 19 7.85 -5.00 3.27
C LEU A 19 7.80 -5.45 4.74
N LEU A 20 8.83 -5.18 5.53
CA LEU A 20 8.80 -5.40 6.98
C LEU A 20 7.76 -4.48 7.65
N ASN A 21 7.77 -3.18 7.34
CA ASN A 21 6.79 -2.23 7.85
C ASN A 21 5.36 -2.60 7.45
N TRP A 22 5.19 -3.03 6.19
CA TRP A 22 3.94 -3.59 5.70
C TRP A 22 3.52 -4.81 6.50
N ARG A 23 4.42 -5.78 6.71
CA ARG A 23 4.11 -7.02 7.45
C ARG A 23 3.72 -6.74 8.89
N MET A 24 4.42 -5.83 9.57
CA MET A 24 4.09 -5.42 10.94
C MET A 24 2.69 -4.77 11.01
N THR A 25 2.39 -3.86 10.08
CA THR A 25 1.09 -3.21 9.97
C THR A 25 -0.02 -4.25 9.71
N TRP A 26 0.24 -5.16 8.77
CA TRP A 26 -0.69 -6.22 8.38
C TRP A 26 -1.03 -7.14 9.55
N THR A 27 -0.03 -7.63 10.27
CA THR A 27 -0.26 -8.51 11.42
C THR A 27 -1.05 -7.83 12.53
N ARG A 28 -0.83 -6.53 12.79
CA ARG A 28 -1.66 -5.80 13.77
C ARG A 28 -3.10 -5.65 13.32
N LEU A 29 -3.33 -5.32 12.04
CA LEU A 29 -4.67 -5.27 11.45
C LEU A 29 -5.38 -6.63 11.54
N GLU A 30 -4.69 -7.73 11.24
CA GLU A 30 -5.25 -9.09 11.34
C GLU A 30 -5.62 -9.46 12.78
N LYS A 31 -4.78 -9.10 13.76
CA LYS A 31 -5.07 -9.32 15.18
C LYS A 31 -6.30 -8.54 15.63
N PHE A 32 -6.37 -7.25 15.30
CA PHE A 32 -7.51 -6.39 15.63
C PHE A 32 -8.80 -6.91 14.98
N ARG A 33 -8.72 -7.31 13.71
CA ARG A 33 -9.83 -7.95 13.00
C ARG A 33 -10.30 -9.24 13.69
N ALA A 34 -9.36 -10.11 14.08
CA ALA A 34 -9.69 -11.35 14.76
C ALA A 34 -10.40 -11.10 16.10
N GLN A 35 -9.99 -10.07 16.85
CA GLN A 35 -10.66 -9.64 18.08
C GLN A 35 -12.14 -9.27 17.82
N ILE A 36 -12.40 -8.40 16.84
CA ILE A 36 -13.78 -8.03 16.44
C ILE A 36 -14.61 -9.26 16.04
N HIS A 37 -14.00 -10.27 15.42
CA HIS A 37 -14.71 -11.47 14.98
C HIS A 37 -15.07 -12.42 16.13
N LEU A 38 -14.15 -12.60 17.08
CA LEU A 38 -14.32 -13.50 18.22
C LEU A 38 -15.32 -12.95 19.24
N GLU A 39 -15.49 -11.64 19.31
CA GLU A 39 -16.24 -10.95 20.38
C GLU A 39 -17.71 -10.71 20.02
N ARG A 40 -18.37 -11.76 19.52
CA ARG A 40 -19.80 -11.76 19.21
C ARG A 40 -20.66 -11.61 20.47
N GLY A 41 -20.79 -10.38 20.99
CA GLY A 41 -21.97 -9.99 21.76
C GLY A 41 -21.77 -9.17 23.03
N VAL A 42 -20.56 -9.03 23.59
CA VAL A 42 -20.38 -8.35 24.90
C VAL A 42 -19.04 -7.64 24.99
N ARG A 43 -18.75 -6.70 24.08
CA ARG A 43 -17.62 -5.78 24.28
C ARG A 43 -18.10 -4.35 24.47
N ASP A 44 -17.39 -3.69 25.36
CA ASP A 44 -17.32 -2.25 25.44
C ASP A 44 -16.77 -1.72 24.11
N TRP A 45 -17.67 -1.23 23.25
CA TRP A 45 -17.29 -0.65 21.95
C TRP A 45 -16.45 0.62 22.11
N VAL A 46 -16.43 1.24 23.30
CA VAL A 46 -15.49 2.32 23.63
C VAL A 46 -14.06 1.77 23.60
N ALA A 47 -13.80 0.64 24.23
CA ALA A 47 -12.48 0.00 24.22
C ALA A 47 -12.06 -0.39 22.79
N VAL A 48 -12.98 -0.94 21.98
CA VAL A 48 -12.70 -1.27 20.57
C VAL A 48 -12.35 -0.02 19.75
N THR A 49 -13.05 1.09 20.01
CA THR A 49 -12.79 2.38 19.35
C THR A 49 -11.42 2.95 19.76
N GLN A 50 -11.06 2.82 21.04
CA GLN A 50 -9.74 3.21 21.53
C GLN A 50 -8.61 2.37 20.91
N GLU A 51 -8.78 1.05 20.82
CA GLU A 51 -7.85 0.14 20.14
C GLU A 51 -7.71 0.50 18.65
N TYR A 52 -8.81 0.87 17.99
CA TYR A 52 -8.78 1.34 16.60
C TYR A 52 -8.00 2.64 16.44
N HIS A 53 -8.19 3.61 17.34
CA HIS A 53 -7.41 4.85 17.33
C HIS A 53 -5.92 4.58 17.59
N ALA A 54 -5.59 3.69 18.52
CA ALA A 54 -4.20 3.29 18.76
C ALA A 54 -3.58 2.61 17.54
N LEU A 55 -4.37 1.83 16.78
CA LEU A 55 -3.95 1.24 15.52
C LEU A 55 -3.73 2.30 14.43
N ASP A 56 -4.64 3.27 14.32
CA ASP A 56 -4.51 4.39 13.37
C ASP A 56 -3.25 5.22 13.67
N GLN A 57 -3.03 5.56 14.94
CA GLN A 57 -1.81 6.25 15.40
C GLN A 57 -0.55 5.44 15.11
N PHE A 58 -0.57 4.13 15.37
CA PHE A 58 0.58 3.27 15.04
C PHE A 58 0.90 3.26 13.55
N VAL A 59 -0.13 3.19 12.68
CA VAL A 59 0.06 3.23 11.23
C VAL A 59 0.52 4.62 10.79
N ASP A 60 -0.05 5.69 11.34
CA ASP A 60 0.42 7.06 11.08
C ASP A 60 1.88 7.19 11.50
N GLU A 61 2.27 6.86 12.74
CA GLU A 61 3.67 6.95 13.20
C GLU A 61 4.65 6.17 12.32
N LEU A 62 4.27 4.97 11.87
CA LEU A 62 5.11 4.15 11.03
C LEU A 62 5.26 4.70 9.60
N TRP A 63 4.19 5.25 9.02
CA TRP A 63 4.13 5.63 7.61
C TRP A 63 4.16 7.13 7.34
N ARG A 64 4.02 7.98 8.36
CA ARG A 64 3.88 9.42 8.23
C ARG A 64 5.12 10.06 7.63
N TYR A 65 4.86 11.18 6.96
CA TYR A 65 5.81 12.01 6.25
C TYR A 65 7.11 12.30 7.04
N ARG A 66 7.04 12.59 8.34
CA ARG A 66 8.22 12.92 9.16
C ARG A 66 9.16 11.73 9.44
N ASN A 67 8.67 10.50 9.31
CA ASN A 67 9.43 9.28 9.57
C ASN A 67 9.74 8.58 8.24
N PHE A 68 9.07 7.46 7.98
CA PHE A 68 9.30 6.65 6.78
C PHE A 68 8.65 7.22 5.52
N GLY A 69 7.60 8.03 5.67
CA GLY A 69 6.79 8.52 4.55
C GLY A 69 7.57 9.34 3.52
N THR A 70 8.44 10.26 3.95
CA THR A 70 9.29 11.02 3.02
C THR A 70 10.24 10.10 2.24
N ALA A 71 10.83 9.12 2.92
CA ALA A 71 11.72 8.17 2.27
C ALA A 71 10.98 7.30 1.25
N VAL A 72 9.75 6.87 1.55
CA VAL A 72 8.88 6.14 0.62
C VAL A 72 8.52 6.99 -0.59
N VAL A 73 8.09 8.24 -0.39
CA VAL A 73 7.74 9.14 -1.50
C VAL A 73 8.97 9.39 -2.39
N ALA A 74 10.13 9.65 -1.79
CA ALA A 74 11.39 9.83 -2.55
C ALA A 74 11.77 8.55 -3.32
N PHE A 75 11.63 7.38 -2.70
CA PHE A 75 11.88 6.09 -3.33
C PHE A 75 10.95 5.82 -4.52
N LEU A 76 9.65 6.11 -4.38
CA LEU A 76 8.68 5.97 -5.45
C LEU A 76 8.98 6.94 -6.60
N ALA A 77 9.26 8.21 -6.30
CA ALA A 77 9.61 9.20 -7.30
C ALA A 77 10.89 8.83 -8.05
N MET A 78 11.92 8.38 -7.32
CA MET A 78 13.18 7.92 -7.89
C MET A 78 12.95 6.69 -8.78
N SER A 79 12.22 5.68 -8.29
CA SER A 79 11.96 4.46 -9.05
C SER A 79 11.17 4.74 -10.32
N PHE A 80 10.18 5.63 -10.26
CA PHE A 80 9.42 6.06 -11.43
C PHE A 80 10.30 6.79 -12.45
N SER A 81 11.14 7.72 -11.99
CA SER A 81 12.04 8.50 -12.84
C SER A 81 13.11 7.59 -13.49
N SER A 82 13.70 6.67 -12.72
CA SER A 82 14.69 5.71 -13.22
C SER A 82 14.08 4.72 -14.22
N MET A 83 12.84 4.26 -13.98
CA MET A 83 12.11 3.44 -14.93
C MET A 83 11.87 4.19 -16.24
N LEU A 84 11.34 5.41 -16.17
CA LEU A 84 11.06 6.23 -17.36
C LEU A 84 12.35 6.53 -18.14
N SER A 85 13.43 6.89 -17.45
CA SER A 85 14.74 7.11 -18.07
C SER A 85 15.27 5.84 -18.74
N GLY A 86 15.13 4.68 -18.10
CA GLY A 86 15.54 3.40 -18.68
C GLY A 86 14.78 3.09 -19.98
N ILE A 87 13.47 3.34 -20.00
CA ILE A 87 12.66 3.18 -21.22
C ILE A 87 13.13 4.14 -22.32
N LEU A 88 13.27 5.44 -22.03
CA LEU A 88 13.64 6.45 -23.03
C LEU A 88 15.03 6.19 -23.64
N VAL A 89 16.01 5.83 -22.80
CA VAL A 89 17.37 5.52 -23.26
C VAL A 89 17.40 4.17 -23.99
N GLY A 90 16.66 3.17 -23.50
CA GLY A 90 16.55 1.86 -24.14
C GLY A 90 16.01 1.96 -25.57
N VAL A 91 14.93 2.71 -25.78
CA VAL A 91 14.35 2.97 -27.12
C VAL A 91 15.31 3.72 -28.04
N SER A 92 16.18 4.56 -27.48
CA SER A 92 17.16 5.35 -28.27
C SER A 92 18.45 4.58 -28.56
N CYS A 93 18.62 3.39 -27.99
CA CYS A 93 19.86 2.63 -28.08
C CYS A 93 19.89 1.80 -29.37
N LYS A 94 21.03 1.81 -30.08
CA LYS A 94 21.22 1.01 -31.31
C LYS A 94 21.94 -0.30 -31.06
N GLU A 95 22.59 -0.43 -29.90
CA GLU A 95 23.33 -1.62 -29.51
C GLU A 95 22.44 -2.51 -28.65
N VAL A 96 22.12 -3.71 -29.16
CA VAL A 96 21.23 -4.70 -28.53
C VAL A 96 21.64 -5.00 -27.08
N THR A 97 22.94 -5.08 -26.78
CA THR A 97 23.42 -5.35 -25.43
C THR A 97 23.01 -4.26 -24.44
N TRP A 98 23.11 -2.98 -24.82
CA TRP A 98 22.73 -1.87 -23.95
C TRP A 98 21.22 -1.70 -23.86
N GLU A 99 20.50 -1.95 -24.96
CA GLU A 99 19.04 -2.00 -24.98
C GLU A 99 18.50 -2.97 -23.92
N ILE A 100 18.99 -4.22 -23.90
CA ILE A 100 18.61 -5.24 -22.91
C ILE A 100 18.89 -4.77 -21.49
N VAL A 101 20.05 -4.14 -21.26
CA VAL A 101 20.44 -3.62 -19.93
C VAL A 101 19.45 -2.55 -19.46
N TYR A 102 19.09 -1.59 -20.30
CA TYR A 102 18.17 -0.49 -19.94
C TYR A 102 16.72 -0.96 -19.75
N PHE A 103 16.23 -1.91 -20.55
CA PHE A 103 14.90 -2.47 -20.33
C PHE A 103 14.84 -3.36 -19.09
N SER A 104 15.90 -4.13 -18.80
CA SER A 104 16.00 -4.88 -17.55
C SER A 104 15.99 -3.96 -16.34
N TRP A 105 16.73 -2.85 -16.43
CA TRP A 105 16.75 -1.78 -15.43
C TRP A 105 15.38 -1.17 -15.20
N ALA A 106 14.68 -0.79 -16.28
CA ALA A 106 13.33 -0.25 -16.20
C ALA A 106 12.34 -1.26 -15.58
N SER A 107 12.43 -2.53 -15.96
CA SER A 107 11.58 -3.60 -15.45
C SER A 107 11.78 -3.82 -13.95
N LEU A 108 13.02 -3.77 -13.47
CA LEU A 108 13.33 -3.87 -12.03
C LEU A 108 12.68 -2.73 -11.24
N HIS A 109 12.81 -1.49 -11.73
CA HIS A 109 12.18 -0.34 -11.08
C HIS A 109 10.65 -0.38 -11.13
N ALA A 110 10.08 -0.85 -12.24
CA ALA A 110 8.64 -1.09 -12.33
C ALA A 110 8.19 -2.11 -11.28
N ALA A 111 8.93 -3.21 -11.09
CA ALA A 111 8.63 -4.20 -10.05
C ALA A 111 8.68 -3.57 -8.65
N PHE A 112 9.71 -2.78 -8.33
CA PHE A 112 9.79 -2.08 -7.04
C PHE A 112 8.62 -1.13 -6.79
N LEU A 113 8.20 -0.36 -7.80
CA LEU A 113 7.02 0.51 -7.71
C LEU A 113 5.75 -0.30 -7.44
N VAL A 114 5.50 -1.33 -8.24
CA VAL A 114 4.29 -2.16 -8.14
C VAL A 114 4.23 -2.83 -6.77
N THR A 115 5.31 -3.45 -6.32
CA THR A 115 5.37 -4.10 -5.00
C THR A 115 5.10 -3.10 -3.88
N SER A 116 5.72 -1.92 -3.92
CA SER A 116 5.55 -0.89 -2.88
C SER A 116 4.13 -0.34 -2.83
N LEU A 117 3.56 0.00 -4.00
CA LEU A 117 2.19 0.49 -4.13
C LEU A 117 1.17 -0.56 -3.70
N PHE A 118 1.37 -1.82 -4.10
CA PHE A 118 0.50 -2.93 -3.71
C PHE A 118 0.53 -3.16 -2.19
N ALA A 119 1.71 -3.17 -1.58
CA ALA A 119 1.86 -3.33 -0.13
C ALA A 119 1.08 -2.22 0.61
N MET A 120 1.31 -0.95 0.28
CA MET A 120 0.59 0.17 0.90
C MET A 120 -0.93 0.11 0.65
N ALA A 121 -1.35 -0.15 -0.59
CA ALA A 121 -2.76 -0.24 -0.96
C ALA A 121 -3.50 -1.38 -0.24
N SER A 122 -2.81 -2.48 0.05
CA SER A 122 -3.39 -3.64 0.72
C SER A 122 -3.74 -3.35 2.18
N ILE A 123 -2.99 -2.46 2.84
CA ILE A 123 -3.32 -1.99 4.19
C ILE A 123 -4.67 -1.28 4.16
N SER A 124 -4.86 -0.35 3.23
CA SER A 124 -6.12 0.41 3.10
C SER A 124 -7.32 -0.47 2.69
N SER A 125 -7.11 -1.50 1.85
CA SER A 125 -8.21 -2.40 1.46
C SER A 125 -8.74 -3.23 2.64
N ARG A 126 -7.87 -3.59 3.59
CA ARG A 126 -8.27 -4.29 4.83
C ARG A 126 -9.17 -3.47 5.75
N CYS A 127 -9.16 -2.15 5.62
CA CYS A 127 -9.98 -1.26 6.45
C CYS A 127 -11.32 -0.93 5.80
N ARG A 128 -11.34 -0.55 4.50
CA ARG A 128 -12.53 -0.01 3.81
C ARG A 128 -12.93 -0.73 2.52
N SER A 129 -12.55 -2.00 2.30
CA SER A 129 -13.06 -2.70 1.10
C SER A 129 -14.59 -2.74 1.13
N ARG A 130 -15.23 -1.92 0.28
CA ARG A 130 -16.67 -1.92 -0.01
C ARG A 130 -17.06 -3.10 -0.89
N GLU A 131 -16.13 -3.51 -1.76
CA GLU A 131 -16.27 -4.71 -2.58
C GLU A 131 -16.09 -5.93 -1.71
N ARG A 132 -17.15 -6.76 -1.60
CA ARG A 132 -17.29 -8.22 -1.35
C ARG A 132 -16.28 -8.97 -0.46
N ASN A 133 -15.33 -8.29 0.14
CA ASN A 133 -14.23 -8.83 0.90
C ASN A 133 -14.75 -8.92 2.32
N ARG A 134 -15.19 -10.12 2.71
CA ARG A 134 -15.76 -10.45 4.03
C ARG A 134 -14.79 -10.23 5.19
N GLU A 135 -13.62 -9.71 4.87
CA GLU A 135 -12.45 -9.62 5.69
C GLU A 135 -12.06 -8.18 6.07
N SER A 136 -12.80 -7.17 5.62
CA SER A 136 -12.54 -5.79 6.03
C SER A 136 -13.07 -5.50 7.44
N ILE A 137 -12.39 -4.63 8.18
CA ILE A 137 -12.83 -4.20 9.52
C ILE A 137 -14.25 -3.65 9.43
N PHE A 138 -14.50 -2.73 8.47
CA PHE A 138 -15.84 -2.16 8.25
C PHE A 138 -16.92 -3.23 8.05
N TYR A 139 -16.66 -4.21 7.19
CA TYR A 139 -17.63 -5.29 6.94
C TYR A 139 -17.88 -6.11 8.21
N MET A 140 -16.83 -6.46 8.96
CA MET A 140 -16.98 -7.21 10.21
C MET A 140 -17.75 -6.42 11.26
N SER A 141 -17.51 -5.11 11.39
CA SER A 141 -18.26 -4.24 12.31
C SER A 141 -19.74 -4.19 11.94
N MET A 142 -20.06 -4.14 10.64
CA MET A 142 -21.45 -4.14 10.15
C MET A 142 -22.18 -5.46 10.43
N GLN A 143 -21.49 -6.60 10.52
CA GLN A 143 -22.13 -7.88 10.85
C GLN A 143 -22.72 -7.95 12.27
N HIS A 144 -22.29 -7.04 13.16
CA HIS A 144 -22.84 -6.91 14.50
C HIS A 144 -24.08 -6.01 14.55
N PHE A 145 -24.41 -5.31 13.47
CA PHE A 145 -25.58 -4.44 13.43
C PHE A 145 -26.87 -5.24 13.73
N GLY A 146 -27.67 -4.75 14.68
CA GLY A 146 -28.88 -5.44 15.17
C GLY A 146 -28.63 -6.56 16.18
N ARG A 147 -27.36 -6.91 16.49
CA ARG A 147 -26.99 -7.88 17.54
C ARG A 147 -26.37 -7.22 18.79
N VAL A 148 -26.07 -5.92 18.73
CA VAL A 148 -25.50 -5.15 19.84
C VAL A 148 -26.60 -4.81 20.87
N PRO A 149 -26.37 -5.04 22.17
CA PRO A 149 -27.29 -4.62 23.22
C PRO A 149 -27.57 -3.11 23.18
N THR A 150 -28.79 -2.70 23.52
CA THR A 150 -29.24 -1.29 23.42
C THR A 150 -28.29 -0.32 24.13
N ALA A 151 -27.71 -0.71 25.26
CA ALA A 151 -26.78 0.09 26.05
C ALA A 151 -25.49 0.47 25.29
N HIS A 152 -25.05 -0.33 24.31
CA HIS A 152 -23.81 -0.10 23.57
C HIS A 152 -24.04 0.25 22.09
N ARG A 153 -25.30 0.41 21.68
CA ARG A 153 -25.64 0.64 20.27
C ARG A 153 -25.05 1.95 19.74
N LEU A 154 -25.07 3.00 20.56
CA LEU A 154 -24.52 4.30 20.18
C LEU A 154 -23.01 4.21 19.93
N ASP A 155 -22.26 3.55 20.82
CA ASP A 155 -20.81 3.39 20.70
C ASP A 155 -20.44 2.56 19.48
N HIS A 156 -21.20 1.48 19.20
CA HIS A 156 -21.04 0.71 17.97
C HIS A 156 -21.28 1.54 16.72
N GLU A 157 -22.35 2.36 16.69
CA GLU A 157 -22.65 3.23 15.55
C GLU A 157 -21.56 4.29 15.34
N ILE A 158 -21.00 4.86 16.42
CA ILE A 158 -19.85 5.78 16.39
C ILE A 158 -18.64 5.07 15.79
N PHE A 159 -18.32 3.87 16.27
CA PHE A 159 -17.21 3.07 15.76
C PHE A 159 -17.35 2.76 14.27
N VAL A 160 -18.53 2.29 13.84
CA VAL A 160 -18.80 1.99 12.41
C VAL A 160 -18.60 3.24 11.55
N LYS A 161 -19.12 4.40 12.00
CA LYS A 161 -18.91 5.67 11.30
C LYS A 161 -17.42 6.03 11.27
N LEU A 162 -16.71 5.90 12.38
CA LEU A 162 -15.26 6.18 12.45
C LEU A 162 -14.49 5.36 11.40
N VAL A 163 -14.70 4.04 11.35
CA VAL A 163 -14.05 3.16 10.36
C VAL A 163 -14.44 3.52 8.93
N GLN A 164 -15.68 3.97 8.70
CA GLN A 164 -16.17 4.37 7.38
C GLN A 164 -15.54 5.67 6.88
N TRP A 165 -15.44 6.68 7.75
CA TRP A 165 -14.97 8.02 7.42
C TRP A 165 -13.45 8.14 7.46
N ASN A 166 -12.81 7.50 8.43
CA ASN A 166 -11.36 7.48 8.58
C ASN A 166 -10.81 6.05 8.63
N PRO A 167 -10.79 5.30 7.50
CA PRO A 167 -10.20 3.99 7.51
C PRO A 167 -8.67 4.05 7.65
N VAL A 168 -8.11 3.30 8.58
CA VAL A 168 -6.64 3.14 8.69
C VAL A 168 -6.03 2.82 7.33
N GLY A 169 -4.97 3.54 6.97
CA GLY A 169 -4.34 3.44 5.66
C GLY A 169 -3.02 4.16 5.60
N VAL A 170 -2.28 3.92 4.52
CA VAL A 170 -1.02 4.63 4.27
C VAL A 170 -1.31 5.92 3.52
N GLU A 171 -0.96 7.05 4.12
CA GLU A 171 -1.07 8.37 3.50
C GLU A 171 0.31 8.89 3.08
N CYS A 172 0.42 9.25 1.80
CA CYS A 172 1.62 9.82 1.22
C CYS A 172 1.34 11.27 0.82
N GLY A 173 2.11 12.22 1.37
CA GLY A 173 1.91 13.67 1.26
C GLY A 173 1.26 14.20 -0.03
N PRO A 174 1.85 14.07 -1.23
CA PRO A 174 1.20 14.60 -2.44
C PRO A 174 0.14 13.67 -3.05
N LEU A 175 0.15 12.38 -2.70
CA LEU A 175 -0.70 11.35 -3.32
C LEU A 175 -1.99 11.07 -2.55
N GLY A 176 -2.09 11.57 -1.31
CA GLY A 176 -3.14 11.21 -0.38
C GLY A 176 -3.05 9.74 0.04
N ARG A 177 -4.20 9.15 0.39
CA ARG A 177 -4.29 7.75 0.84
C ARG A 177 -4.14 6.79 -0.33
N ILE A 178 -3.15 5.89 -0.25
CA ILE A 178 -2.87 4.92 -1.31
C ILE A 178 -3.95 3.83 -1.30
N THR A 179 -4.72 3.72 -2.38
CA THR A 179 -5.80 2.73 -2.51
C THR A 179 -5.48 1.67 -3.56
N MET A 180 -6.14 0.52 -3.47
CA MET A 180 -6.04 -0.54 -4.49
C MET A 180 -6.47 -0.06 -5.88
N HIS A 181 -7.45 0.84 -5.96
CA HIS A 181 -7.86 1.44 -7.22
C HIS A 181 -6.73 2.28 -7.83
N GLY A 182 -6.08 3.13 -7.02
CA GLY A 182 -4.91 3.90 -7.46
C GLY A 182 -3.74 3.01 -7.89
N ALA A 183 -3.42 1.98 -7.11
CA ALA A 183 -2.39 1.01 -7.46
C ALA A 183 -2.71 0.26 -8.77
N ALA A 184 -3.97 -0.12 -8.98
CA ALA A 184 -4.42 -0.77 -10.21
C ALA A 184 -4.31 0.14 -11.44
N ILE A 185 -4.59 1.45 -11.30
CA ILE A 185 -4.38 2.42 -12.38
C ILE A 185 -2.90 2.48 -12.76
N VAL A 186 -2.00 2.61 -11.78
CA VAL A 186 -0.55 2.62 -12.03
C VAL A 186 -0.11 1.33 -12.71
N PHE A 187 -0.56 0.18 -12.22
CA PHE A 187 -0.25 -1.12 -12.81
C PHE A 187 -0.71 -1.24 -14.27
N ARG A 188 -1.93 -0.77 -14.58
CA ARG A 188 -2.45 -0.73 -15.96
C ARG A 188 -1.61 0.17 -16.86
N ILE A 189 -1.22 1.35 -16.38
CA ILE A 189 -0.34 2.25 -17.11
C ILE A 189 0.99 1.56 -17.42
N LEU A 190 1.59 0.88 -16.43
CA LEU A 190 2.85 0.16 -16.62
C LEU A 190 2.74 -1.00 -17.62
N ILE A 191 1.67 -1.80 -17.54
CA ILE A 191 1.40 -2.91 -18.47
C ILE A 191 1.23 -2.42 -19.90
N VAL A 192 0.67 -1.22 -20.11
CA VAL A 192 0.50 -0.67 -21.46
C VAL A 192 1.80 -0.05 -21.96
N LEU A 193 2.45 0.80 -21.15
CA LEU A 193 3.61 1.56 -21.59
C LEU A 193 4.85 0.71 -21.84
N LEU A 194 5.11 -0.32 -21.01
CA LEU A 194 6.33 -1.14 -21.14
C LEU A 194 6.35 -1.95 -22.46
N PRO A 195 5.32 -2.73 -22.82
CA PRO A 195 5.30 -3.46 -24.08
C PRO A 195 5.25 -2.53 -25.29
N SER A 196 4.50 -1.42 -25.23
CA SER A 196 4.46 -0.46 -26.34
C SER A 196 5.83 0.16 -26.61
N ALA A 197 6.61 0.46 -25.57
CA ALA A 197 7.97 0.96 -25.74
C ALA A 197 8.90 -0.09 -26.37
N ILE A 198 8.78 -1.37 -25.97
CA ILE A 198 9.56 -2.48 -26.56
C ILE A 198 9.18 -2.68 -28.03
N SER A 199 7.88 -2.71 -28.34
CA SER A 199 7.40 -2.85 -29.73
C SER A 199 7.84 -1.70 -30.62
N PHE A 200 7.86 -0.45 -30.11
CA PHE A 200 8.35 0.69 -30.86
C PHE A 200 9.87 0.65 -31.08
N ALA A 201 10.65 0.19 -30.09
CA ALA A 201 12.10 0.03 -30.21
C ALA A 201 12.50 -1.07 -31.20
N SER A 202 11.64 -2.07 -31.42
CA SER A 202 11.89 -3.17 -32.35
C SER A 202 11.64 -2.88 -33.84
N ILE A 203 11.18 -1.65 -34.16
CA ILE A 203 10.91 -1.16 -35.53
C ILE A 203 12.07 -0.27 -35.97
#